data_AF-A0A9D5XD01-F1
#
_entry.id   AF-A0A9D5XD01-F1
#
_cell.length_a   1.000
_cell.length_b   1.000
_cell.length_c   1.000
_cell.angle_alpha   90.00
_cell.angle_beta   90.00
_cell.angle_gamma   90.00
#
_symmetry.space_group_name_H-M   'P 1'
#
loop_
_entity.id
_entity.type
_entity.pdbx_description
1 polymer ?
#
loop_
_entity_poly.entity_id
_entity_poly.type
_entity_poly.pdbx_seq_one_letter_code
_entity_poly.pdbx_strand_id
1 'polypeptide(L)' 'FVFALISSAMLAHMFFRLGQPPFHIKMMISTGIALTFIIPAIGTNYLFSRKGKALFFIDAGYWLLFYMAMGLVHAWLS' A
#
# COMPACT_ATOMS: atom_id res chain seq x y z
N PHE A 1 3.56 -14.33 -1.77
CA PHE A 1 2.56 -14.20 -0.69
C PHE A 1 3.18 -13.74 0.65
N VAL A 2 4.31 -14.28 1.10
CA VAL A 2 4.94 -13.88 2.38
C VAL A 2 5.17 -12.36 2.51
N PHE A 3 5.64 -11.69 1.46
CA PHE A 3 5.82 -10.23 1.48
C PHE A 3 4.53 -9.45 1.75
N ALA A 4 3.39 -9.96 1.32
CA ALA A 4 2.10 -9.38 1.64
C ALA A 4 1.76 -9.52 3.13
N LEU A 5 2.05 -10.67 3.72
CA LEU A 5 1.85 -10.89 5.16
C LEU A 5 2.73 -9.95 5.98
N ILE A 6 3.98 -9.76 5.58
CA ILE A 6 4.89 -8.81 6.23
C ILE A 6 4.36 -7.38 6.12
N SER A 7 3.95 -6.96 4.92
CA SER A 7 3.37 -5.63 4.71
C SER A 7 2.10 -5.42 5.53
N SER A 8 1.19 -6.41 5.54
CA SER A 8 -0.03 -6.38 6.34
C SER A 8 0.26 -6.34 7.85
N ALA A 9 1.22 -7.13 8.33
CA ALA A 9 1.63 -7.12 9.74
C ALA A 9 2.23 -5.77 10.16
N MET A 10 3.03 -5.13 9.29
CA MET A 10 3.56 -3.78 9.54
C MET A 10 2.44 -2.72 9.52
N LEU A 11 1.45 -2.87 8.64
CA LEU A 11 0.27 -2.01 8.63
C LEU A 11 -0.51 -2.13 9.95
N ALA A 12 -0.74 -3.37 10.42
CA ALA A 12 -1.38 -3.66 11.70
C ALA A 12 -0.59 -3.05 12.87
N HIS A 13 0.73 -3.24 12.88
CA HIS A 13 1.63 -2.66 13.88
C HIS A 13 1.50 -1.14 13.91
N MET A 14 1.54 -0.48 12.74
CA MET A 14 1.37 0.97 12.63
C MET A 14 0.01 1.43 13.17
N PHE A 15 -1.10 0.77 12.80
CA PHE A 15 -2.42 1.12 13.32
C PHE A 15 -2.52 0.96 14.85
N PHE A 16 -1.89 -0.08 15.40
CA PHE A 16 -1.81 -0.27 16.85
C PHE A 16 -1.04 0.89 17.52
N ARG A 17 0.09 1.31 16.94
CA ARG A 17 0.90 2.44 17.45
C ARG A 17 0.18 3.79 17.36
N LEU A 18 -0.74 3.94 16.42
CA LEU A 18 -1.58 5.14 16.26
C LEU A 18 -2.86 5.13 17.10
N GLY A 19 -3.02 4.14 17.99
CA GLY A 19 -4.18 4.06 18.90
C GLY A 19 -5.45 3.55 18.24
N GLN A 20 -5.35 2.64 17.26
CA GLN A 20 -6.48 2.06 16.52
C GLN A 20 -7.38 3.14 15.89
N PRO A 21 -6.87 3.85 14.86
CA PRO A 21 -7.60 4.96 14.25
C PRO A 21 -8.91 4.49 13.61
N PRO A 22 -9.90 5.39 13.43
CA PRO A 22 -11.19 5.03 12.84
C PRO A 22 -11.06 4.60 11.38
N PHE A 23 -12.09 3.89 10.89
CA PHE A 23 -12.13 3.27 9.56
C PHE A 23 -11.59 4.17 8.43
N HIS A 24 -12.08 5.40 8.31
CA HIS A 24 -11.70 6.32 7.25
C HIS A 24 -10.20 6.71 7.30
N ILE A 25 -9.62 6.80 8.49
CA ILE A 25 -8.20 7.08 8.67
C ILE A 25 -7.35 5.87 8.31
N LYS A 26 -7.77 4.65 8.66
CA LYS A 26 -7.08 3.42 8.23
C LYS A 26 -7.04 3.28 6.71
N MET A 27 -8.18 3.55 6.06
CA MET A 27 -8.25 3.60 4.60
C MET A 27 -7.33 4.67 4.04
N MET A 28 -7.42 5.91 4.53
CA MET A 28 -6.57 7.02 4.08
C MET A 28 -5.07 6.69 4.21
N ILE A 29 -4.63 6.14 5.34
CA ILE A 29 -3.21 5.82 5.54
C ILE A 29 -2.77 4.68 4.62
N SER A 30 -3.53 3.58 4.54
CA SER A 30 -3.16 2.44 3.71
C SER A 30 -3.08 2.79 2.23
N THR A 31 -4.08 3.51 1.69
CA THR A 31 -4.06 3.99 0.31
C THR A 31 -3.00 5.06 0.10
N GLY A 32 -2.80 5.92 1.11
CA GLY A 32 -1.77 6.96 1.12
C GLY A 32 -0.38 6.35 0.97
N ILE A 33 -0.05 5.29 1.71
CA ILE A 33 1.23 4.57 1.60
C ILE A 33 1.47 4.09 0.17
N ALA A 34 0.46 3.51 -0.47
CA ALA A 34 0.61 3.08 -1.86
C ALA A 34 0.87 4.26 -2.80
N LEU A 35 0.07 5.32 -2.70
CA LEU A 35 0.14 6.48 -3.58
C LEU A 35 1.44 7.29 -3.41
N THR A 36 1.92 7.48 -2.18
CA THR A 36 3.01 8.42 -1.88
C THR A 36 4.36 7.75 -1.63
N PHE A 37 4.39 6.45 -1.30
CA PHE A 37 5.65 5.72 -1.10
C PHE A 37 5.88 4.66 -2.18
N ILE A 38 4.94 3.73 -2.35
CA ILE A 38 5.14 2.56 -3.21
C ILE A 38 5.19 2.96 -4.69
N ILE A 39 4.18 3.70 -5.17
CA ILE A 39 4.11 4.10 -6.58
C ILE A 39 5.31 4.96 -6.99
N PRO A 40 5.75 5.98 -6.22
CA PRO A 40 6.96 6.73 -6.56
C PRO A 40 8.23 5.87 -6.55
N ALA A 41 8.39 4.95 -5.60
CA ALA A 41 9.54 4.04 -5.57
C ALA A 41 9.58 3.08 -6.77
N ILE A 42 8.42 2.63 -7.25
CA ILE A 42 8.33 1.88 -8.50
C ILE A 42 8.63 2.80 -9.69
N GLY A 43 8.10 4.03 -9.70
CA GLY A 43 8.31 5.01 -10.75
C GLY A 43 9.80 5.32 -10.97
N THR A 44 10.57 5.52 -9.89
CA THR A 44 12.02 5.73 -9.99
C THR A 44 12.71 4.51 -10.59
N ASN A 45 12.40 3.31 -10.11
CA ASN A 45 12.94 2.06 -10.66
C ASN A 45 12.67 1.91 -12.16
N TYR A 46 11.46 2.26 -12.61
CA TYR A 46 11.07 2.18 -14.02
C TYR A 46 11.75 3.24 -14.87
N LEU A 47 11.90 4.46 -14.35
CA LEU A 47 12.60 5.57 -15.00
C LEU A 47 14.06 5.20 -15.27
N PHE A 48 14.76 4.65 -14.29
CA PHE A 48 16.16 4.22 -14.44
C PHE A 48 16.33 2.94 -15.26
N SER A 49 15.37 2.02 -15.18
CA SER A 49 15.42 0.75 -15.93
C SER A 49 14.95 0.87 -17.39
N ARG A 50 14.56 2.08 -17.85
CA ARG A 50 13.95 2.32 -19.18
C ARG A 50 12.82 1.35 -19.54
N LYS A 51 12.08 0.90 -18.53
CA LYS A 51 10.95 -0.04 -18.72
C LYS A 51 9.74 0.69 -19.30
N GLY A 52 8.88 -0.06 -19.98
CA GLY A 52 7.68 0.50 -20.61
C GLY A 52 6.71 1.13 -19.59
N LYS A 53 6.14 2.30 -19.95
CA LYS A 53 5.17 3.02 -19.11
C LYS A 53 3.90 2.22 -18.84
N ALA A 54 3.50 1.33 -19.76
CA ALA A 54 2.36 0.45 -19.56
C ALA A 54 2.55 -0.50 -18.38
N LEU A 55 3.75 -1.09 -18.26
CA LEU A 55 4.08 -2.00 -17.17
C LEU A 55 4.15 -1.26 -15.82
N PHE A 56 4.59 0.01 -15.82
CA PHE A 56 4.52 0.86 -14.63
C PHE A 56 3.08 1.02 -14.12
N PHE A 57 2.11 1.33 -14.98
CA PHE A 57 0.73 1.51 -14.56
C PHE A 57 0.09 0.21 -14.05
N ILE A 58 0.45 -0.93 -14.63
CA ILE A 58 -0.01 -2.24 -14.17
C ILE A 58 0.51 -2.52 -12.76
N ASP A 59 1.81 -2.34 -12.53
CA ASP A 59 2.42 -2.56 -11.22
C ASP A 59 1.90 -1.58 -10.17
N ALA A 60 1.80 -0.29 -10.53
CA ALA A 60 1.27 0.75 -9.66
C ALA A 60 -0.18 0.48 -9.26
N GLY A 61 -1.03 0.11 -10.23
CA GLY A 61 -2.43 -0.25 -10.00
C GLY A 61 -2.58 -1.49 -9.12
N TYR A 62 -1.77 -2.52 -9.37
CA TYR A 62 -1.73 -3.72 -8.52
C TYR A 62 -1.43 -3.35 -7.07
N TRP A 63 -0.35 -2.60 -6.81
CA TRP A 63 0.04 -2.23 -5.45
C TRP A 63 -0.97 -1.30 -4.76
N LEU A 64 -1.61 -0.40 -5.51
CA LEU A 64 -2.68 0.45 -4.99
C LEU A 64 -3.87 -0.37 -4.51
N LEU A 65 -4.39 -1.25 -5.36
CA LEU A 65 -5.51 -2.15 -5.00
C LEU A 65 -5.12 -3.08 -3.85
N PHE A 66 -3.86 -3.52 -3.82
CA PHE A 66 -3.34 -4.41 -2.78
C PHE A 66 -3.37 -3.74 -1.40
N TYR A 67 -2.83 -2.53 -1.28
CA TYR A 67 -2.85 -1.77 -0.02
C TYR A 67 -4.26 -1.33 0.37
N MET A 68 -5.11 -1.00 -0.61
CA MET A 68 -6.51 -0.68 -0.36
C MET A 68 -7.26 -1.88 0.22
N ALA A 69 -7.06 -3.08 -0.32
CA ALA A 69 -7.66 -4.30 0.19
C ALA A 69 -7.14 -4.65 1.60
N MET A 70 -5.83 -4.55 1.85
CA MET A 70 -5.27 -4.76 3.19
C MET A 70 -5.82 -3.76 4.20
N GLY A 71 -5.86 -2.47 3.84
CA GLY A 71 -6.44 -1.41 4.66
C GLY A 71 -7.90 -1.67 4.99
N LEU A 72 -8.69 -2.12 4.00
CA LEU A 72 -10.10 -2.45 4.16
C LEU A 72 -10.29 -3.59 5.16
N VAL A 73 -9.50 -4.66 5.06
CA VAL A 73 -9.55 -5.79 6.00
C VAL A 73 -9.23 -5.33 7.42
N HIS A 74 -8.17 -4.52 7.58
CA HIS A 74 -7.77 -3.97 8.89
C HIS A 74 -8.74 -2.94 9.47
N ALA A 75 -9.49 -2.26 8.61
CA ALA A 75 -10.51 -1.30 9.02
C ALA A 75 -11.83 -1.97 9.39
N TRP A 76 -12.14 -3.11 8.75
CA TRP A 76 -13.35 -3.88 9.00
C TRP A 76 -13.26 -4.79 10.23
N LEU A 77 -12.06 -5.33 10.52
CA LEU A 77 -11.83 -6.29 11.61
C LEU A 77 -11.47 -5.64 12.95
N SER A 78 -11.56 -4.31 13.08
CA SER A 78 -11.00 -3.56 14.20
C SER A 78 -12.00 -2.71 14.95
#